data_AF-A0A962N653-F1
#
_entry.id   AF-A0A962N653-F1
#
_cell.length_a   1.000
_cell.length_b   1.000
_cell.length_c   1.000
_cell.angle_alpha   90.00
_cell.angle_beta   90.00
_cell.angle_gamma   90.00
#
_symmetry.space_group_name_H-M   'P 1'
#
loop_
_entity.id
_entity.type
_entity.pdbx_description
1 polymer ?
#
loop_
_entity_poly.entity_id
_entity_poly.type
_entity_poly.pdbx_seq_one_letter_code
_entity_poly.pdbx_strand_id
1 'polypeptide(L)'
;MPGRIYISGYGYGNPNVYVSNDAGQSFTAMEEGLPNTFVRALGISADGQHLFAATRAGAFYFDRAAGRWIDLTTAGAPNQMYMHVDYIDDQGVARFSTFGRGIWDFVVATPPMGPQDEPRVEQFVLPSPNPPNANCPAGYFTATVTDGPGEGIQTGIFGLALELDAPGSRRLAGGLNFGGLIDASQVGFAGVNIANAANEDQLLKLSVTGNPTADSAGDLPVRITINRRGGGQSVEVFQTSTQINGESPFTASVQVSPGYYETLIAAEGFPDSAAGGTPEGQFFFSLTTQFVDRVGGGFQGGAVVGGYHADNPFGGVSGFAAICIGTPHSITAGVYSAPTYGTTGAGDLQLQLLDSAQNVFHVVP
;
A
#
# COMPACT_ATOMS: atom_id res chain seq x y z
N MET A 1 11.13 30.71 16.51
CA MET A 1 11.27 32.13 16.93
C MET A 1 11.49 32.15 18.43
N PRO A 2 12.62 32.64 18.96
CA PRO A 2 12.82 32.69 20.39
C PRO A 2 11.74 33.55 21.04
N GLY A 3 11.01 32.99 22.02
CA GLY A 3 10.05 33.73 22.86
C GLY A 3 8.56 33.60 22.52
N ARG A 4 8.13 32.76 21.57
CA ARG A 4 6.70 32.48 21.37
C ARG A 4 6.20 31.46 22.40
N ILE A 5 5.13 31.78 23.11
CA ILE A 5 4.55 30.94 24.17
C ILE A 5 3.06 30.76 23.91
N TYR A 6 2.58 29.53 24.05
CA TYR A 6 1.15 29.21 24.05
C TYR A 6 0.73 28.75 25.43
N ILE A 7 -0.40 29.25 25.90
CA ILE A 7 -1.02 28.80 27.15
C ILE A 7 -2.45 28.43 26.89
N SER A 8 -2.93 27.38 27.57
CA SER A 8 -4.29 26.90 27.44
C SER A 8 -4.94 26.66 28.80
N GLY A 9 -6.26 26.61 28.82
CA GLY A 9 -7.02 26.52 30.06
C GLY A 9 -8.47 26.09 29.87
N TYR A 10 -9.27 26.37 30.90
CA TYR A 10 -10.63 25.83 31.06
C TYR A 10 -11.67 26.37 30.06
N GLY A 11 -11.50 27.56 29.50
CA GLY A 11 -12.42 28.13 28.50
C GLY A 11 -13.77 28.65 29.04
N TYR A 12 -14.19 28.23 30.25
CA TYR A 12 -15.50 28.58 30.82
C TYR A 12 -15.55 30.02 31.37
N GLY A 13 -15.66 30.99 30.47
CA GLY A 13 -15.83 32.42 30.78
C GLY A 13 -14.62 33.31 30.43
N ASN A 14 -13.58 32.72 29.86
CA ASN A 14 -12.41 33.39 29.28
C ASN A 14 -11.92 32.56 28.09
N PRO A 15 -11.16 33.15 27.14
CA PRO A 15 -10.51 32.41 26.08
C PRO A 15 -9.76 31.18 26.57
N ASN A 16 -9.90 30.07 25.84
CA ASN A 16 -9.34 28.78 26.21
C ASN A 16 -7.86 28.66 25.81
N VAL A 17 -7.40 29.47 24.85
CA VAL A 17 -6.00 29.52 24.40
C VAL A 17 -5.55 30.96 24.23
N TYR A 18 -4.31 31.25 24.63
CA TYR A 18 -3.64 32.52 24.38
C TYR A 18 -2.26 32.28 23.76
N VAL A 19 -1.80 33.28 23.01
CA VAL A 19 -0.45 33.34 22.45
C VAL A 19 0.27 34.59 22.93
N SER A 20 1.53 34.43 23.31
CA SER A 20 2.50 35.51 23.50
C SER A 20 3.55 35.46 22.40
N ASN A 21 3.91 36.62 21.86
CA ASN A 21 4.99 36.78 20.88
C ASN A 21 6.20 37.54 21.46
N ASP A 22 6.20 37.81 22.76
CA ASP A 22 7.14 38.71 23.45
C ASP A 22 7.72 38.08 24.73
N ALA A 23 7.91 36.76 24.71
CA ALA A 23 8.44 35.95 25.81
C ALA A 23 7.60 36.02 27.10
N GLY A 24 6.27 36.17 26.95
CA GLY A 24 5.31 36.13 28.06
C GLY A 24 5.02 37.49 28.69
N GLN A 25 5.43 38.61 28.09
CA GLN A 25 5.11 39.94 28.59
C GLN A 25 3.65 40.31 28.33
N SER A 26 3.10 39.91 27.19
CA SER A 26 1.68 40.08 26.84
C SER A 26 1.11 38.85 26.15
N PHE A 27 -0.21 38.66 26.31
CA PHE A 27 -0.95 37.52 25.77
C PHE A 27 -2.19 38.01 25.02
N THR A 28 -2.40 37.46 23.83
CA THR A 28 -3.58 37.71 23.01
C THR A 28 -4.42 36.45 22.91
N ALA A 29 -5.75 36.59 22.97
CA ALA A 29 -6.69 35.49 22.84
C ALA A 29 -6.59 34.83 21.47
N MET A 30 -6.72 33.50 21.44
CA MET A 30 -6.60 32.65 20.25
C MET A 30 -7.72 31.60 20.28
N GLU A 31 -8.96 32.05 20.38
CA GLU A 31 -10.14 31.21 20.63
C GLU A 31 -11.07 31.02 19.42
N GLU A 32 -10.86 31.76 18.34
CA GLU A 32 -11.73 31.72 17.16
C GLU A 32 -11.83 30.29 16.61
N GLY A 33 -13.07 29.78 16.45
CA GLY A 33 -13.33 28.41 15.99
C GLY A 33 -13.18 27.32 17.07
N LEU A 34 -12.77 27.65 18.29
CA LEU A 34 -12.69 26.71 19.40
C LEU A 34 -13.95 26.84 20.29
N PRO A 35 -14.71 25.77 20.56
CA PRO A 35 -15.86 25.86 21.44
C PRO A 35 -15.43 26.14 22.87
N ASN A 36 -16.36 26.62 23.71
CA ASN A 36 -16.10 26.77 25.15
C ASN A 36 -15.89 25.38 25.80
N THR A 37 -14.62 25.04 26.01
CA THR A 37 -14.17 23.71 26.41
C THR A 37 -12.83 23.79 27.13
N PHE A 38 -12.57 22.79 27.98
CA PHE A 38 -11.27 22.63 28.61
C PHE A 38 -10.26 22.06 27.62
N VAL A 39 -9.20 22.82 27.34
CA VAL A 39 -8.04 22.38 26.59
C VAL A 39 -7.07 21.69 27.54
N ARG A 40 -6.85 20.40 27.34
CA ARG A 40 -6.01 19.58 28.22
C ARG A 40 -4.53 19.63 27.87
N ALA A 41 -4.23 19.66 26.57
CA ALA A 41 -2.87 19.68 26.07
C ALA A 41 -2.83 20.44 24.74
N LEU A 42 -1.70 21.11 24.51
CA LEU A 42 -1.32 21.66 23.21
C LEU A 42 -0.12 20.87 22.69
N GLY A 43 -0.11 20.57 21.39
CA GLY A 43 1.01 19.96 20.68
C GLY A 43 1.43 20.87 19.54
N ILE A 44 2.72 21.07 19.33
CA ILE A 44 3.23 21.94 18.27
C ILE A 44 4.42 21.29 17.58
N SER A 45 4.52 21.44 16.25
CA SER A 45 5.68 21.00 15.48
C SER A 45 6.95 21.78 15.85
N ALA A 46 8.12 21.17 15.63
CA ALA A 46 9.41 21.77 15.95
C ALA A 46 9.67 23.07 15.17
N ASP A 47 9.18 23.16 13.94
CA ASP A 47 9.23 24.37 13.11
C ASP A 47 8.18 25.44 13.50
N GLY A 48 7.30 25.10 14.44
CA GLY A 48 6.23 25.93 14.95
C GLY A 48 5.07 26.16 13.97
N GLN A 49 5.00 25.48 12.83
CA GLN A 49 3.94 25.69 11.83
C GLN A 49 2.62 25.03 12.22
N HIS A 50 2.65 23.87 12.85
CA HIS A 50 1.46 23.09 13.14
C HIS A 50 1.15 23.09 14.63
N LEU A 51 -0.05 23.53 15.00
CA LEU A 51 -0.50 23.63 16.40
C LEU A 51 -1.82 22.88 16.58
N PHE A 52 -1.86 22.02 17.59
CA PHE A 52 -2.98 21.15 17.91
C PHE A 52 -3.46 21.35 19.34
N ALA A 53 -4.74 21.08 19.58
CA ALA A 53 -5.34 21.08 20.90
C ALA A 53 -6.13 19.79 21.14
N ALA A 54 -5.78 19.10 22.23
CA ALA A 54 -6.59 18.02 22.79
C ALA A 54 -7.57 18.62 23.81
N THR A 55 -8.87 18.46 23.58
CA THR A 55 -9.91 19.10 24.41
C THR A 55 -10.97 18.11 24.88
N ARG A 56 -11.82 18.55 25.80
CA ARG A 56 -13.05 17.81 26.17
C ARG A 56 -14.06 17.68 25.04
N ALA A 57 -14.04 18.61 24.09
CA ALA A 57 -15.02 18.67 23.01
C ALA A 57 -14.57 17.96 21.73
N GLY A 58 -13.28 17.61 21.62
CA GLY A 58 -12.70 17.05 20.41
C GLY A 58 -11.21 17.37 20.25
N ALA A 59 -10.65 16.97 19.11
CA ALA A 59 -9.31 17.35 18.67
C ALA A 59 -9.41 18.53 17.70
N PHE A 60 -8.50 19.49 17.82
CA PHE A 60 -8.50 20.69 16.99
C PHE A 60 -7.12 20.99 16.41
N TYR A 61 -7.10 21.55 15.21
CA TYR A 61 -5.91 22.10 14.54
C TYR A 61 -6.08 23.60 14.34
N PHE A 62 -5.03 24.39 14.55
CA PHE A 62 -5.09 25.83 14.28
C PHE A 62 -4.66 26.14 12.84
N ASP A 63 -5.61 26.58 12.02
CA ASP A 63 -5.34 27.12 10.70
C ASP A 63 -4.80 28.55 10.84
N ARG A 64 -3.51 28.71 10.55
CA ARG A 64 -2.82 30.00 10.62
C ARG A 64 -3.25 30.98 9.52
N ALA A 65 -3.63 30.49 8.35
CA ALA A 65 -4.05 31.33 7.24
C ALA A 65 -5.44 31.92 7.50
N ALA A 66 -6.35 31.10 8.04
CA ALA A 66 -7.69 31.54 8.43
C ALA A 66 -7.74 32.18 9.83
N GLY A 67 -6.69 32.01 10.64
CA GLY A 67 -6.61 32.55 12.00
C GLY A 67 -7.60 31.90 12.98
N ARG A 68 -7.95 30.62 12.79
CA ARG A 68 -9.00 29.93 13.55
C ARG A 68 -8.68 28.45 13.80
N TRP A 69 -9.31 27.88 14.83
CA TRP A 69 -9.31 26.45 15.09
C TRP A 69 -10.32 25.73 14.18
N ILE A 70 -9.92 24.54 13.74
CA ILE A 70 -10.69 23.62 12.92
C ILE A 70 -10.90 22.33 13.72
N ASP A 71 -12.14 21.87 13.79
CA ASP A 71 -12.53 20.63 14.47
C ASP A 71 -12.17 19.41 13.61
N LEU A 72 -11.22 18.61 14.09
CA LEU A 72 -10.74 17.41 13.40
C LEU A 72 -11.70 16.22 13.50
N THR A 73 -12.68 16.25 14.42
CA THR A 73 -13.66 15.16 14.57
C THR A 73 -14.63 15.09 13.40
N THR A 74 -14.81 16.18 12.68
CA THR A 74 -15.63 16.22 11.45
C THR A 74 -15.05 15.37 10.31
N ALA A 75 -13.77 15.00 10.38
CA ALA A 75 -13.08 14.15 9.40
C ALA A 75 -13.15 12.64 9.74
N GLY A 76 -14.06 12.22 10.62
CA GLY A 76 -14.28 10.80 10.97
C GLY A 76 -13.57 10.33 12.24
N ALA A 77 -12.80 11.18 12.90
CA ALA A 77 -12.24 10.88 14.21
C ALA A 77 -13.36 10.81 15.28
N PRO A 78 -13.20 9.98 16.33
CA PRO A 78 -14.28 9.76 17.29
C PRO A 78 -14.61 11.06 18.05
N ASN A 79 -15.90 11.34 18.18
CA ASN A 79 -16.41 12.34 19.10
C ASN A 79 -16.25 11.83 20.54
N GLN A 80 -15.08 12.08 21.12
CA GLN A 80 -14.70 11.69 22.47
C GLN A 80 -13.82 12.79 23.07
N MET A 81 -13.66 12.76 24.38
CA MET A 81 -12.68 13.57 25.10
C MET A 81 -11.25 13.18 24.74
N TYR A 82 -10.47 14.13 24.27
CA TYR A 82 -9.06 13.99 23.94
C TYR A 82 -8.21 14.40 25.15
N MET A 83 -7.31 13.51 25.56
CA MET A 83 -6.59 13.62 26.84
C MET A 83 -5.23 14.30 26.68
N HIS A 84 -4.52 13.99 25.60
CA HIS A 84 -3.20 14.52 25.30
C HIS A 84 -2.98 14.55 23.79
N VAL A 85 -2.09 15.41 23.32
CA VAL A 85 -1.58 15.45 21.95
C VAL A 85 -0.08 15.66 21.99
N ASP A 86 0.63 14.99 21.09
CA ASP A 86 2.03 15.27 20.79
C ASP A 86 2.21 15.34 19.27
N TYR A 87 3.16 16.14 18.79
CA TYR A 87 3.50 16.16 17.37
C TYR A 87 4.80 15.40 17.15
N ILE A 88 4.78 14.46 16.21
CA ILE A 88 5.93 13.60 15.90
C ILE A 88 6.48 14.06 14.55
N ASP A 89 7.47 14.96 14.58
CA ASP A 89 7.98 15.66 13.40
C ASP A 89 8.53 14.70 12.31
N ASP A 90 9.20 13.62 12.70
CA ASP A 90 9.77 12.65 11.74
C ASP A 90 8.69 11.84 10.99
N GLN A 91 7.49 11.76 11.53
CA GLN A 91 6.34 11.07 10.96
C GLN A 91 5.33 12.04 10.31
N GLY A 92 5.44 13.34 10.56
CA GLY A 92 4.47 14.33 10.08
C GLY A 92 3.07 14.17 10.69
N VAL A 93 2.96 13.54 11.87
CA VAL A 93 1.67 13.23 12.52
C VAL A 93 1.50 13.94 13.86
N ALA A 94 0.27 14.39 14.13
CA ALA A 94 -0.17 14.72 15.48
C ALA A 94 -0.83 13.49 16.11
N ARG A 95 -0.21 12.95 17.16
CA ARG A 95 -0.69 11.76 17.87
C ARG A 95 -1.49 12.16 19.10
N PHE A 96 -2.75 11.73 19.11
CA PHE A 96 -3.70 12.01 20.17
C PHE A 96 -4.00 10.78 21.02
N SER A 97 -4.18 10.98 22.32
CA SER A 97 -4.81 9.98 23.19
C SER A 97 -6.24 10.38 23.52
N THR A 98 -7.14 9.40 23.63
CA THR A 98 -8.55 9.62 23.93
C THR A 98 -8.96 8.96 25.24
N PHE A 99 -10.03 9.46 25.86
CA PHE A 99 -10.65 8.80 26.99
C PHE A 99 -11.41 7.54 26.52
N GLY A 100 -10.77 6.37 26.62
CA GLY A 100 -11.40 5.07 26.40
C GLY A 100 -11.48 4.58 24.96
N ARG A 101 -10.83 5.24 23.98
CA ARG A 101 -10.79 4.80 22.57
C ARG A 101 -9.36 4.72 21.99
N GLY A 102 -8.35 4.63 22.83
CA GLY A 102 -6.96 4.46 22.42
C GLY A 102 -6.30 5.72 21.83
N ILE A 103 -5.35 5.48 20.94
CA ILE A 103 -4.49 6.48 20.29
C ILE A 103 -4.98 6.69 18.85
N TRP A 104 -4.94 7.94 18.39
CA TRP A 104 -5.38 8.37 17.07
C TRP A 104 -4.34 9.30 16.46
N ASP A 105 -3.94 9.03 15.22
CA ASP A 105 -3.01 9.89 14.50
C ASP A 105 -3.77 10.77 13.50
N PHE A 106 -3.39 12.04 13.46
CA PHE A 106 -3.80 12.99 12.44
C PHE A 106 -2.58 13.32 11.58
N VAL A 107 -2.62 12.95 10.31
CA VAL A 107 -1.53 13.22 9.35
C VAL A 107 -1.63 14.67 8.88
N VAL A 108 -0.58 15.45 9.13
CA VAL A 108 -0.57 16.90 8.95
C VAL A 108 0.10 17.29 7.65
N ALA A 109 1.16 16.58 7.34
CA ALA A 109 1.77 16.45 6.05
C ALA A 109 2.26 15.00 5.99
N THR A 110 2.10 14.31 4.86
CA THR A 110 3.07 13.26 4.57
C THR A 110 4.43 13.95 4.66
N PRO A 111 5.37 13.53 5.53
CA PRO A 111 6.71 14.07 5.44
C PRO A 111 7.11 13.98 3.97
N PRO A 112 7.70 15.03 3.37
CA PRO A 112 8.31 14.87 2.06
C PRO A 112 9.48 13.93 2.28
N MET A 113 9.19 12.63 2.26
CA MET A 113 10.19 11.64 1.96
C MET A 113 10.60 12.04 0.55
N GLY A 114 11.86 12.44 0.41
CA GLY A 114 12.45 12.51 -0.91
C GLY A 114 12.28 11.16 -1.60
N PRO A 115 12.50 11.11 -2.93
CA PRO A 115 12.29 9.90 -3.70
C PRO A 115 12.84 8.66 -3.00
N GLN A 116 11.99 7.65 -2.79
CA GLN A 116 12.39 6.36 -2.22
C GLN A 116 12.37 5.29 -3.29
N ASP A 117 13.46 4.56 -3.46
CA ASP A 117 13.47 3.46 -4.44
C ASP A 117 12.79 2.19 -3.90
N GLU A 118 12.80 2.00 -2.57
CA GLU A 118 12.34 0.78 -1.90
C GLU A 118 11.43 1.08 -0.69
N PRO A 119 10.24 1.67 -0.91
CA PRO A 119 9.27 1.92 0.14
C PRO A 119 8.83 0.60 0.80
N ARG A 120 8.74 0.62 2.15
CA ARG A 120 8.35 -0.54 2.95
C ARG A 120 7.51 -0.18 4.16
N VAL A 121 6.65 -1.12 4.54
CA VAL A 121 5.91 -1.11 5.80
C VAL A 121 6.01 -2.48 6.45
N GLU A 122 6.25 -2.51 7.77
CA GLU A 122 6.40 -3.74 8.54
C GLU A 122 5.29 -3.81 9.60
N GLN A 123 4.79 -5.02 9.85
CA GLN A 123 3.79 -5.29 10.90
C GLN A 123 2.55 -4.41 10.83
N PHE A 124 2.14 -4.00 9.63
CA PHE A 124 0.99 -3.14 9.42
C PHE A 124 -0.30 -3.91 9.65
N VAL A 125 -1.12 -3.48 10.61
CA VAL A 125 -2.40 -4.12 10.91
C VAL A 125 -3.43 -3.71 9.85
N LEU A 126 -3.96 -4.68 9.10
CA LEU A 126 -4.97 -4.41 8.09
C LEU A 126 -6.30 -4.01 8.72
N PRO A 127 -7.00 -3.00 8.16
CA PRO A 127 -8.28 -2.55 8.69
C PRO A 127 -9.38 -3.61 8.47
N SER A 128 -10.34 -3.68 9.39
CA SER A 128 -11.52 -4.54 9.20
C SER A 128 -12.38 -4.03 8.02
N PRO A 129 -12.81 -4.91 7.11
CA PRO A 129 -13.61 -4.49 5.95
C PRO A 129 -15.00 -3.98 6.38
N ASN A 130 -15.46 -2.91 5.75
CA ASN A 130 -16.80 -2.34 5.93
C ASN A 130 -17.40 -1.90 4.59
N PRO A 131 -18.41 -2.60 4.04
CA PRO A 131 -19.05 -3.80 4.59
C PRO A 131 -18.15 -5.05 4.49
N PRO A 132 -18.38 -6.08 5.34
CA PRO A 132 -17.68 -7.35 5.22
C PRO A 132 -17.97 -8.06 3.89
N ASN A 133 -16.93 -8.59 3.24
CA ASN A 133 -17.08 -9.42 2.04
C ASN A 133 -17.25 -10.89 2.45
N ALA A 134 -18.33 -11.53 1.99
CA ALA A 134 -18.61 -12.94 2.32
C ALA A 134 -17.51 -13.91 1.84
N ASN A 135 -16.83 -13.60 0.74
CA ASN A 135 -15.75 -14.43 0.18
C ASN A 135 -14.39 -14.13 0.81
N CYS A 136 -14.21 -12.92 1.36
CA CYS A 136 -13.00 -12.48 2.06
C CYS A 136 -13.39 -11.87 3.41
N PRO A 137 -13.75 -12.69 4.42
CA PRO A 137 -14.33 -12.20 5.68
C PRO A 137 -13.47 -11.18 6.41
N ALA A 138 -12.14 -11.24 6.26
CA ALA A 138 -11.20 -10.30 6.85
C ALA A 138 -10.68 -9.25 5.87
N GLY A 139 -11.16 -9.25 4.62
CA GLY A 139 -10.93 -8.20 3.64
C GLY A 139 -10.25 -8.68 2.36
N TYR A 140 -10.48 -7.89 1.30
CA TYR A 140 -9.75 -7.94 0.05
C TYR A 140 -8.93 -6.65 -0.02
N PHE A 141 -7.62 -6.80 -0.21
CA PHE A 141 -6.68 -5.67 -0.19
C PHE A 141 -5.80 -5.72 -1.43
N THR A 142 -5.49 -4.53 -1.95
CA THR A 142 -4.56 -4.36 -3.06
C THR A 142 -3.36 -3.56 -2.58
N ALA A 143 -2.16 -4.04 -2.87
CA ALA A 143 -0.93 -3.27 -2.80
C ALA A 143 -0.55 -2.85 -4.22
N THR A 144 -0.30 -1.57 -4.45
CA THR A 144 0.11 -1.03 -5.75
C THR A 144 1.48 -0.37 -5.65
N VAL A 145 2.25 -0.48 -6.73
CA VAL A 145 3.50 0.24 -6.92
C VAL A 145 3.26 1.33 -7.96
N THR A 146 3.52 2.57 -7.59
CA THR A 146 3.36 3.76 -8.44
C THR A 146 4.65 4.57 -8.47
N ASP A 147 4.69 5.58 -9.33
CA ASP A 147 5.71 6.63 -9.28
C ASP A 147 5.62 7.38 -7.94
N GLY A 148 6.79 7.74 -7.42
CA GLY A 148 6.99 8.44 -6.17
C GLY A 148 6.89 9.97 -6.34
N PRO A 149 7.22 10.73 -5.29
CA PRO A 149 7.06 12.19 -5.28
C PRO A 149 8.20 12.97 -5.97
N GLY A 150 9.25 12.30 -6.44
CA GLY A 150 10.36 12.94 -7.15
C GLY A 150 10.00 13.42 -8.55
N GLU A 151 10.95 14.09 -9.19
CA GLU A 151 10.73 14.64 -10.53
C GLU A 151 11.01 13.59 -11.62
N GLY A 152 9.94 13.21 -12.31
CA GLY A 152 10.01 12.39 -13.51
C GLY A 152 10.15 10.89 -13.23
N ILE A 153 9.75 10.09 -14.22
CA ILE A 153 9.70 8.64 -14.09
C ILE A 153 11.10 8.05 -14.24
N GLN A 154 11.50 7.24 -13.25
CA GLN A 154 12.76 6.50 -13.27
C GLN A 154 12.50 5.04 -13.62
N THR A 155 12.51 4.74 -14.92
CA THR A 155 12.10 3.42 -15.44
C THR A 155 13.03 2.30 -14.98
N GLY A 156 12.46 1.11 -14.79
CA GLY A 156 13.24 -0.07 -14.42
C GLY A 156 12.41 -1.21 -13.84
N ILE A 157 13.11 -2.24 -13.38
CA ILE A 157 12.52 -3.43 -12.77
C ILE A 157 12.06 -3.09 -11.34
N PHE A 158 10.88 -3.57 -10.96
CA PHE A 158 10.45 -3.56 -9.56
C PHE A 158 9.95 -4.95 -9.14
N GLY A 159 10.07 -5.21 -7.84
CA GLY A 159 9.46 -6.33 -7.14
C GLY A 159 8.66 -5.82 -5.96
N LEU A 160 7.54 -6.47 -5.64
CA LEU A 160 6.71 -6.21 -4.49
C LEU A 160 6.57 -7.50 -3.70
N ALA A 161 7.11 -7.53 -2.48
CA ALA A 161 6.78 -8.58 -1.52
C ALA A 161 5.58 -8.14 -0.68
N LEU A 162 4.61 -9.04 -0.53
CA LEU A 162 3.46 -8.89 0.34
C LEU A 162 3.35 -10.13 1.21
N GLU A 163 3.75 -10.00 2.47
CA GLU A 163 3.83 -11.09 3.44
C GLU A 163 2.77 -10.95 4.53
N LEU A 164 2.12 -12.07 4.85
CA LEU A 164 1.24 -12.18 5.99
C LEU A 164 2.09 -12.50 7.24
N ASP A 165 2.12 -11.66 8.28
CA ASP A 165 2.98 -11.87 9.45
C ASP A 165 2.45 -12.90 10.46
N ALA A 166 3.32 -13.68 11.11
CA ALA A 166 2.88 -14.49 12.25
C ALA A 166 2.49 -13.60 13.47
N PRO A 167 1.54 -14.04 14.33
CA PRO A 167 0.77 -15.28 14.28
C PRO A 167 -0.53 -15.14 13.48
N GLY A 168 -1.03 -16.25 12.93
CA GLY A 168 -2.30 -16.26 12.22
C GLY A 168 -2.35 -17.28 11.09
N SER A 169 -3.51 -17.42 10.45
CA SER A 169 -3.62 -18.16 9.21
C SER A 169 -3.00 -17.34 8.09
N ARG A 170 -1.77 -17.70 7.70
CA ARG A 170 -1.03 -17.07 6.59
C ARG A 170 -1.50 -17.54 5.21
N ARG A 171 -2.76 -17.96 5.09
CA ARG A 171 -3.36 -18.49 3.86
C ARG A 171 -4.01 -17.38 3.05
N LEU A 172 -3.63 -17.25 1.78
CA LEU A 172 -4.33 -16.42 0.80
C LEU A 172 -5.57 -17.19 0.29
N ALA A 173 -6.74 -16.88 0.85
CA ALA A 173 -7.95 -17.72 0.74
C ALA A 173 -8.65 -17.61 -0.62
N GLY A 174 -8.45 -16.51 -1.35
CA GLY A 174 -9.08 -16.25 -2.66
C GLY A 174 -8.11 -16.26 -3.84
N GLY A 175 -6.86 -16.68 -3.63
CA GLY A 175 -5.80 -16.62 -4.63
C GLY A 175 -4.98 -15.34 -4.58
N LEU A 176 -4.23 -15.10 -5.65
CA LEU A 176 -3.38 -13.94 -5.88
C LEU A 176 -3.73 -13.36 -7.24
N ASN A 177 -4.13 -12.09 -7.27
CA ASN A 177 -4.19 -11.34 -8.51
C ASN A 177 -2.98 -10.42 -8.56
N PHE A 178 -2.28 -10.36 -9.68
CA PHE A 178 -1.17 -9.45 -9.88
C PHE A 178 -1.07 -9.04 -11.33
N GLY A 179 -0.38 -7.94 -11.58
CA GLY A 179 -0.28 -7.42 -12.92
C GLY A 179 0.54 -6.14 -12.93
N GLY A 180 0.66 -5.57 -14.11
CA GLY A 180 1.50 -4.41 -14.34
C GLY A 180 2.03 -4.40 -15.77
N LEU A 181 3.10 -3.63 -15.97
CA LEU A 181 3.76 -3.53 -17.26
C LEU A 181 4.82 -4.62 -17.43
N ILE A 182 5.04 -5.04 -18.66
CA ILE A 182 6.15 -5.91 -19.06
C ILE A 182 6.96 -5.26 -20.18
N ASP A 183 8.26 -5.53 -20.16
CA ASP A 183 9.21 -5.11 -21.19
C ASP A 183 9.83 -6.35 -21.85
N ALA A 184 10.27 -6.29 -23.10
CA ALA A 184 10.90 -7.42 -23.80
C ALA A 184 12.17 -7.91 -23.09
N SER A 185 12.84 -7.02 -22.35
CA SER A 185 13.99 -7.35 -21.50
C SER A 185 13.61 -7.71 -20.06
N GLN A 186 12.36 -7.47 -19.65
CA GLN A 186 11.90 -7.72 -18.28
C GLN A 186 10.54 -8.43 -18.22
N VAL A 187 10.57 -9.64 -17.68
CA VAL A 187 9.37 -10.45 -17.45
C VAL A 187 8.55 -9.93 -16.27
N GLY A 188 7.23 -10.06 -16.37
CA GLY A 188 6.34 -10.03 -15.22
C GLY A 188 6.49 -11.34 -14.46
N PHE A 189 6.39 -11.31 -13.12
CA PHE A 189 6.57 -12.52 -12.32
C PHE A 189 5.71 -12.55 -11.06
N ALA A 190 5.45 -13.76 -10.58
CA ALA A 190 4.95 -14.02 -9.23
C ALA A 190 5.57 -15.27 -8.61
N GLY A 191 6.10 -15.11 -7.40
CA GLY A 191 6.52 -16.17 -6.51
C GLY A 191 5.44 -16.46 -5.46
N VAL A 192 4.99 -17.71 -5.40
CA VAL A 192 3.98 -18.17 -4.44
C VAL A 192 4.42 -19.47 -3.77
N ASN A 193 4.08 -19.63 -2.50
CA ASN A 193 4.32 -20.86 -1.77
C ASN A 193 3.02 -21.62 -1.57
N ILE A 194 3.02 -22.92 -1.86
CA ILE A 194 1.90 -23.83 -1.65
C ILE A 194 2.31 -24.79 -0.52
N ALA A 195 1.60 -24.72 0.60
CA ALA A 195 1.80 -25.65 1.71
C ALA A 195 0.46 -26.01 2.34
N ASN A 196 0.32 -27.27 2.74
CA ASN A 196 -0.84 -27.79 3.45
C ASN A 196 -0.43 -28.97 4.35
N ALA A 197 -1.18 -29.20 5.43
CA ALA A 197 -0.79 -30.11 6.51
C ALA A 197 -0.66 -31.59 6.07
N ALA A 198 -1.41 -32.00 5.06
CA ALA A 198 -1.43 -33.37 4.54
C ALA A 198 -0.46 -33.58 3.37
N ASN A 199 0.29 -32.53 2.98
CA ASN A 199 1.21 -32.53 1.84
C ASN A 199 0.55 -33.00 0.52
N GLU A 200 -0.71 -32.60 0.31
CA GLU A 200 -1.51 -32.99 -0.84
C GLU A 200 -1.27 -32.07 -2.04
N ASP A 201 -1.32 -32.67 -3.23
CA ASP A 201 -1.25 -31.97 -4.51
C ASP A 201 -2.45 -31.04 -4.71
N GLN A 202 -2.22 -29.97 -5.46
CA GLN A 202 -3.21 -28.97 -5.83
C GLN A 202 -3.20 -28.73 -7.34
N LEU A 203 -4.34 -28.33 -7.88
CA LEU A 203 -4.43 -27.74 -9.20
C LEU A 203 -4.15 -26.24 -9.08
N LEU A 204 -3.01 -25.80 -9.62
CA LEU A 204 -2.69 -24.40 -9.84
C LEU A 204 -3.38 -23.95 -11.12
N LYS A 205 -4.34 -23.05 -10.99
CA LYS A 205 -5.12 -22.49 -12.08
C LYS A 205 -4.65 -21.06 -12.34
N LEU A 206 -4.46 -20.75 -13.61
CA LEU A 206 -4.11 -19.41 -14.07
C LEU A 206 -5.14 -18.90 -15.07
N SER A 207 -5.41 -17.60 -14.98
CA SER A 207 -6.16 -16.81 -15.96
C SER A 207 -5.37 -15.55 -16.26
N VAL A 208 -5.11 -15.28 -17.53
CA VAL A 208 -4.25 -14.17 -17.98
C VAL A 208 -4.96 -13.39 -19.06
N THR A 209 -5.06 -12.08 -18.85
CA THR A 209 -5.43 -11.09 -19.87
C THR A 209 -4.33 -10.06 -19.97
N GLY A 210 -4.34 -9.28 -21.04
CA GLY A 210 -3.37 -8.21 -21.24
C GLY A 210 -3.62 -7.53 -22.56
N ASN A 211 -2.82 -6.53 -22.89
CA ASN A 211 -2.90 -5.87 -24.19
C ASN A 211 -1.57 -5.15 -24.44
N PRO A 212 -1.19 -4.94 -25.72
CA PRO A 212 -0.02 -4.14 -26.04
C PRO A 212 -0.23 -2.68 -25.64
N THR A 213 0.87 -1.99 -25.35
CA THR A 213 0.90 -0.56 -24.99
C THR A 213 0.31 0.33 -26.09
N ALA A 214 0.52 -0.05 -27.35
CA ALA A 214 0.06 0.74 -28.50
C ALA A 214 -1.44 0.54 -28.83
N ASP A 215 -2.08 -0.51 -28.32
CA ASP A 215 -3.47 -0.84 -28.66
C ASP A 215 -4.15 -1.61 -27.52
N SER A 216 -5.09 -0.96 -26.84
CA SER A 216 -5.84 -1.56 -25.73
C SER A 216 -6.75 -2.73 -26.14
N ALA A 217 -7.04 -2.89 -27.43
CA ALA A 217 -7.82 -4.00 -27.98
C ALA A 217 -6.95 -5.03 -28.72
N GLY A 218 -5.63 -4.81 -28.79
CA GLY A 218 -4.70 -5.64 -29.52
C GLY A 218 -4.37 -6.96 -28.82
N ASP A 219 -3.86 -7.90 -29.60
CA ASP A 219 -3.29 -9.15 -29.10
C ASP A 219 -1.80 -8.94 -28.74
N LEU A 220 -1.43 -9.34 -27.53
CA LEU A 220 -0.06 -9.31 -27.03
C LEU A 220 0.54 -10.74 -27.04
N PRO A 221 1.60 -10.99 -27.82
CA PRO A 221 2.27 -12.29 -27.81
C PRO A 221 3.04 -12.45 -26.51
N VAL A 222 2.82 -13.56 -25.81
CA VAL A 222 3.49 -13.83 -24.54
C VAL A 222 3.92 -15.28 -24.40
N ARG A 223 5.01 -15.49 -23.67
CA ARG A 223 5.42 -16.78 -23.12
C ARG A 223 5.12 -16.83 -21.63
N ILE A 224 4.33 -17.80 -21.22
CA ILE A 224 3.99 -18.06 -19.81
C ILE A 224 4.76 -19.30 -19.37
N THR A 225 5.51 -19.18 -18.27
CA THR A 225 6.32 -20.27 -17.70
C THR A 225 6.00 -20.43 -16.22
N ILE A 226 5.91 -21.66 -15.72
CA ILE A 226 5.84 -21.95 -14.29
C ILE A 226 7.01 -22.86 -13.94
N ASN A 227 7.81 -22.42 -12.97
CA ASN A 227 8.93 -23.14 -12.43
C ASN A 227 8.68 -23.50 -10.97
N ARG A 228 9.03 -24.72 -10.57
CA ARG A 228 9.21 -25.06 -9.15
C ARG A 228 10.63 -24.69 -8.73
N ARG A 229 10.78 -23.97 -7.62
CA ARG A 229 12.10 -23.60 -7.06
C ARG A 229 12.36 -24.39 -5.78
N GLY A 230 13.60 -24.83 -5.60
CA GLY A 230 14.03 -25.50 -4.38
C GLY A 230 15.47 -26.01 -4.45
N GLY A 231 16.21 -25.94 -3.34
CA GLY A 231 17.59 -26.44 -3.29
C GLY A 231 18.55 -25.77 -4.29
N GLY A 232 18.29 -24.51 -4.67
CA GLY A 232 19.05 -23.78 -5.70
C GLY A 232 18.71 -24.17 -7.14
N GLN A 233 17.76 -25.09 -7.35
CA GLN A 233 17.32 -25.51 -8.68
C GLN A 233 16.00 -24.85 -9.10
N SER A 234 15.82 -24.74 -10.40
CA SER A 234 14.59 -24.32 -11.07
C SER A 234 14.15 -25.42 -12.02
N VAL A 235 12.96 -25.97 -11.82
CA VAL A 235 12.41 -27.04 -12.65
C VAL A 235 11.15 -26.52 -13.32
N GLU A 236 11.15 -26.46 -14.65
CA GLU A 236 9.97 -26.11 -15.43
C GLU A 236 8.88 -27.18 -15.25
N VAL A 237 7.68 -26.74 -14.90
CA VAL A 237 6.49 -27.61 -14.77
C VAL A 237 5.41 -27.27 -15.78
N PHE A 238 5.50 -26.09 -16.40
CA PHE A 238 4.59 -25.64 -17.46
C PHE A 238 5.27 -24.54 -18.28
N GLN A 239 5.12 -24.60 -19.61
CA GLN A 239 5.49 -23.53 -20.52
C GLN A 239 4.53 -23.49 -21.70
N THR A 240 4.15 -22.30 -22.13
CA THR A 240 3.35 -22.09 -23.34
C THR A 240 3.63 -20.72 -23.95
N SER A 241 3.56 -20.62 -25.28
CA SER A 241 3.52 -19.35 -26.01
C SER A 241 2.12 -19.18 -26.58
N THR A 242 1.52 -18.01 -26.36
CA THR A 242 0.15 -17.70 -26.74
C THR A 242 -0.04 -16.20 -26.99
N GLN A 243 -1.23 -15.81 -27.41
CA GLN A 243 -1.65 -14.41 -27.51
C GLN A 243 -2.65 -14.13 -26.37
N ILE A 244 -2.50 -12.99 -25.69
CA ILE A 244 -3.46 -12.51 -24.69
C ILE A 244 -4.05 -11.18 -25.14
N ASN A 245 -5.32 -10.95 -24.81
CA ASN A 245 -6.01 -9.68 -25.04
C ASN A 245 -6.90 -9.33 -23.84
N GLY A 246 -7.54 -8.15 -23.89
CA GLY A 246 -8.40 -7.64 -22.81
C GLY A 246 -9.78 -8.32 -22.72
N GLU A 247 -10.20 -9.06 -23.74
CA GLU A 247 -11.56 -9.61 -23.83
C GLU A 247 -11.63 -11.10 -23.45
N SER A 248 -10.67 -11.89 -23.92
CA SER A 248 -10.66 -13.35 -23.81
C SER A 248 -9.46 -13.83 -22.99
N PRO A 249 -9.66 -14.22 -21.71
CA PRO A 249 -8.56 -14.68 -20.88
C PRO A 249 -7.98 -15.99 -21.41
N PHE A 250 -6.65 -16.06 -21.50
CA PHE A 250 -5.95 -17.32 -21.57
C PHE A 250 -6.07 -18.04 -20.22
N THR A 251 -6.42 -19.32 -20.22
CA THR A 251 -6.53 -20.11 -18.98
C THR A 251 -5.79 -21.43 -19.08
N ALA A 252 -5.17 -21.85 -17.98
CA ALA A 252 -4.55 -23.16 -17.86
C ALA A 252 -4.63 -23.70 -16.43
N SER A 253 -4.44 -25.01 -16.28
CA SER A 253 -4.45 -25.70 -15.00
C SER A 253 -3.31 -26.71 -14.95
N VAL A 254 -2.51 -26.68 -13.88
CA VAL A 254 -1.32 -27.52 -13.70
C VAL A 254 -1.41 -28.19 -12.35
N GLN A 255 -1.26 -29.53 -12.29
CA GLN A 255 -1.16 -30.22 -11.01
C GLN A 255 0.23 -30.02 -10.42
N VAL A 256 0.29 -29.54 -9.18
CA VAL A 256 1.52 -29.20 -8.47
C VAL A 256 1.51 -29.77 -7.05
N SER A 257 2.64 -30.32 -6.64
CA SER A 257 2.88 -30.70 -5.25
C SER A 257 3.15 -29.46 -4.38
N PRO A 258 3.05 -29.53 -3.05
CA PRO A 258 3.50 -28.46 -2.17
C PRO A 258 4.96 -28.02 -2.43
N GLY A 259 5.21 -26.71 -2.38
CA GLY A 259 6.51 -26.10 -2.68
C GLY A 259 6.40 -24.64 -3.09
N TYR A 260 7.55 -24.06 -3.45
CA TYR A 260 7.63 -22.70 -3.96
C TYR A 260 7.61 -22.71 -5.50
N TYR A 261 6.74 -21.88 -6.08
CA TYR A 261 6.55 -21.77 -7.51
C TYR A 261 6.75 -20.33 -7.96
N GLU A 262 7.44 -20.18 -9.09
CA GLU A 262 7.64 -18.93 -9.80
C GLU A 262 6.87 -19.01 -11.11
N THR A 263 5.96 -18.07 -11.35
CA THR A 263 5.27 -17.89 -12.62
C THR A 263 5.86 -16.67 -13.31
N LEU A 264 6.18 -16.81 -14.59
CA LEU A 264 6.79 -15.78 -15.43
C LEU A 264 5.90 -15.51 -16.64
N ILE A 265 5.80 -14.25 -17.04
CA ILE A 265 5.17 -13.81 -18.29
C ILE A 265 6.14 -12.89 -19.04
N ALA A 266 6.54 -13.30 -20.23
CA ALA A 266 7.47 -12.56 -21.09
C ALA A 266 6.76 -12.14 -22.38
N ALA A 267 6.92 -10.89 -22.80
CA ALA A 267 6.48 -10.47 -24.14
C ALA A 267 7.34 -11.16 -25.21
N GLU A 268 6.72 -11.58 -26.32
CA GLU A 268 7.41 -12.21 -27.46
C GLU A 268 7.20 -11.41 -28.75
N GLY A 269 8.14 -11.50 -29.69
CA GLY A 269 7.98 -10.89 -31.01
C GLY A 269 8.38 -9.42 -31.11
N PHE A 270 9.15 -8.91 -30.15
CA PHE A 270 9.67 -7.52 -30.13
C PHE A 270 11.21 -7.49 -30.20
N PRO A 271 11.83 -7.90 -31.33
CA PRO A 271 13.29 -8.01 -31.43
C PRO A 271 14.03 -6.67 -31.54
N ASP A 272 13.32 -5.60 -31.95
CA ASP A 272 13.89 -4.28 -32.19
C ASP A 272 13.62 -3.29 -31.03
N SER A 273 12.96 -3.72 -29.95
CA SER A 273 12.71 -2.86 -28.80
C SER A 273 13.97 -2.69 -27.94
N ALA A 274 14.17 -1.47 -27.45
CA ALA A 274 15.28 -1.15 -26.58
C ALA A 274 14.97 -1.66 -25.17
N ALA A 275 15.84 -2.50 -24.63
CA ALA A 275 15.75 -2.97 -23.23
C ALA A 275 15.70 -1.78 -22.27
N GLY A 276 14.75 -1.80 -21.33
CA GLY A 276 14.53 -0.69 -20.41
C GLY A 276 13.89 0.54 -21.08
N GLY A 277 13.17 0.32 -22.18
CA GLY A 277 12.48 1.34 -22.95
C GLY A 277 11.01 1.50 -22.55
N THR A 278 10.18 1.84 -23.53
CA THR A 278 8.72 1.83 -23.39
C THR A 278 8.23 0.38 -23.25
N PRO A 279 7.35 0.08 -22.29
CA PRO A 279 6.82 -1.28 -22.11
C PRO A 279 6.09 -1.77 -23.36
N GLU A 280 6.23 -3.06 -23.69
CA GLU A 280 5.50 -3.71 -24.78
C GLU A 280 4.01 -3.84 -24.50
N GLY A 281 3.64 -4.00 -23.23
CA GLY A 281 2.25 -4.10 -22.84
C GLY A 281 2.02 -4.22 -21.35
N GLN A 282 0.76 -4.43 -21.01
CA GLN A 282 0.31 -4.71 -19.66
C GLN A 282 -0.34 -6.07 -19.58
N PHE A 283 -0.34 -6.64 -18.37
CA PHE A 283 -1.00 -7.92 -18.10
C PHE A 283 -1.73 -7.88 -16.76
N PHE A 284 -2.77 -8.72 -16.69
CA PHE A 284 -3.48 -9.07 -15.47
C PHE A 284 -3.44 -10.59 -15.34
N PHE A 285 -2.98 -11.05 -14.19
CA PHE A 285 -2.78 -12.45 -13.89
C PHE A 285 -3.58 -12.81 -12.64
N SER A 286 -4.45 -13.82 -12.76
CA SER A 286 -5.16 -14.40 -11.62
C SER A 286 -4.63 -15.81 -11.39
N LEU A 287 -4.07 -16.03 -10.21
CA LEU A 287 -3.63 -17.34 -9.73
C LEU A 287 -4.57 -17.81 -8.63
N THR A 288 -5.09 -19.03 -8.79
CA THR A 288 -5.89 -19.70 -7.76
C THR A 288 -5.44 -21.15 -7.63
N THR A 289 -5.77 -21.77 -6.50
CA THR A 289 -5.50 -23.18 -6.28
C THR A 289 -6.73 -23.89 -5.73
N GLN A 290 -6.81 -25.19 -5.96
CA GLN A 290 -7.72 -26.10 -5.28
C GLN A 290 -7.05 -27.46 -5.10
N PHE A 291 -7.53 -28.28 -4.17
CA PHE A 291 -7.09 -29.68 -4.15
C PHE A 291 -7.54 -30.39 -5.44
N VAL A 292 -6.83 -31.44 -5.83
CA VAL A 292 -7.08 -32.15 -7.10
C VAL A 292 -8.53 -32.65 -7.21
N ASP A 293 -9.10 -33.11 -6.11
CA ASP A 293 -10.41 -33.77 -6.04
C ASP A 293 -11.49 -32.96 -5.31
N ARG A 294 -11.17 -31.79 -4.75
CA ARG A 294 -12.10 -30.99 -3.94
C ARG A 294 -11.72 -29.51 -3.86
N VAL A 295 -12.69 -28.68 -3.50
CA VAL A 295 -12.45 -27.26 -3.19
C VAL A 295 -11.53 -27.12 -1.97
N GLY A 296 -10.71 -26.07 -1.93
CA GLY A 296 -9.72 -25.86 -0.87
C GLY A 296 -8.40 -25.36 -1.43
N GLY A 297 -7.27 -25.82 -0.90
CA GLY A 297 -5.95 -25.37 -1.33
C GLY A 297 -5.59 -23.98 -0.84
N GLY A 298 -4.67 -23.30 -1.50
CA GLY A 298 -4.34 -21.89 -1.23
C GLY A 298 -2.83 -21.67 -1.14
N PHE A 299 -2.45 -20.41 -1.33
CA PHE A 299 -1.08 -19.97 -1.14
C PHE A 299 -0.82 -19.64 0.33
N GLN A 300 0.42 -19.75 0.77
CA GLN A 300 0.85 -19.60 2.16
C GLN A 300 1.97 -18.58 2.28
N GLY A 301 1.91 -17.76 3.32
CA GLY A 301 2.98 -16.84 3.72
C GLY A 301 2.92 -15.47 3.06
N GLY A 302 2.42 -15.39 1.83
CA GLY A 302 2.40 -14.16 1.04
C GLY A 302 2.65 -14.44 -0.44
N ALA A 303 3.00 -13.38 -1.16
CA ALA A 303 3.44 -13.45 -2.54
C ALA A 303 4.55 -12.43 -2.78
N VAL A 304 5.43 -12.74 -3.73
CA VAL A 304 6.35 -11.76 -4.32
C VAL A 304 5.92 -11.60 -5.77
N VAL A 305 5.64 -10.39 -6.21
CA VAL A 305 5.27 -10.12 -7.61
C VAL A 305 6.22 -9.09 -8.19
N GLY A 306 6.22 -8.92 -9.49
CA GLY A 306 6.98 -7.83 -10.09
C GLY A 306 6.77 -7.71 -11.58
N GLY A 307 7.47 -6.75 -12.14
CA GLY A 307 7.36 -6.37 -13.54
C GLY A 307 8.20 -5.14 -13.81
N TYR A 308 7.69 -4.28 -14.66
CA TYR A 308 8.40 -3.11 -15.15
C TYR A 308 7.69 -1.82 -14.72
N HIS A 309 8.46 -0.86 -14.22
CA HIS A 309 8.00 0.47 -13.88
C HIS A 309 8.39 1.42 -15.01
N ALA A 310 7.38 2.07 -15.58
CA ALA A 310 7.48 3.10 -16.59
C ALA A 310 6.19 3.91 -16.63
N ASP A 311 6.15 4.94 -17.48
CA ASP A 311 4.92 5.67 -17.78
C ASP A 311 3.84 4.69 -18.25
N ASN A 312 2.72 4.67 -17.53
CA ASN A 312 1.65 3.74 -17.85
C ASN A 312 0.77 4.34 -18.95
N PRO A 313 0.77 3.74 -20.16
CA PRO A 313 0.07 4.29 -21.32
C PRO A 313 -1.46 4.39 -21.16
N PHE A 314 -2.02 3.74 -20.13
CA PHE A 314 -3.46 3.73 -19.85
C PHE A 314 -3.83 4.42 -18.53
N GLY A 315 -2.90 5.19 -17.93
CA GLY A 315 -3.16 5.93 -16.69
C GLY A 315 -3.26 5.05 -15.44
N GLY A 316 -2.56 3.90 -15.45
CA GLY A 316 -2.55 2.92 -14.37
C GLY A 316 -1.29 2.95 -13.49
N VAL A 317 -1.16 1.90 -12.67
CA VAL A 317 -0.01 1.67 -11.79
C VAL A 317 1.08 0.87 -12.51
N SER A 318 2.30 0.86 -11.98
CA SER A 318 3.41 0.06 -12.52
C SER A 318 3.18 -1.42 -12.31
N GLY A 319 2.59 -1.76 -11.16
CA GLY A 319 1.95 -3.03 -10.95
C GLY A 319 1.25 -3.11 -9.60
N PHE A 320 0.63 -4.27 -9.36
CA PHE A 320 -0.14 -4.50 -8.16
C PHE A 320 -0.10 -5.97 -7.75
N ALA A 321 -0.38 -6.21 -6.48
CA ALA A 321 -0.76 -7.51 -5.93
C ALA A 321 -2.04 -7.33 -5.10
N ALA A 322 -3.04 -8.16 -5.35
CA ALA A 322 -4.26 -8.18 -4.57
C ALA A 322 -4.50 -9.54 -3.94
N ILE A 323 -4.85 -9.52 -2.67
CA ILE A 323 -5.02 -10.70 -1.83
C ILE A 323 -6.37 -10.68 -1.12
N CYS A 324 -6.87 -11.88 -0.89
CA CYS A 324 -8.08 -12.14 -0.11
C CYS A 324 -7.70 -12.90 1.15
N ILE A 325 -8.04 -12.36 2.32
CA ILE A 325 -7.75 -12.99 3.61
C ILE A 325 -9.00 -13.40 4.37
N GLY A 326 -8.94 -14.57 4.99
CA GLY A 326 -10.05 -15.16 5.75
C GLY A 326 -10.11 -14.74 7.22
N THR A 327 -9.00 -14.28 7.78
CA THR A 327 -8.86 -13.90 9.19
C THR A 327 -8.08 -12.59 9.30
N PRO A 328 -8.37 -11.72 10.28
CA PRO A 328 -7.61 -10.49 10.52
C PRO A 328 -6.11 -10.78 10.64
N HIS A 329 -5.29 -9.89 10.07
CA HIS A 329 -3.86 -10.12 9.95
C HIS A 329 -3.09 -8.80 9.93
N SER A 330 -1.83 -8.83 10.37
CA SER A 330 -0.85 -7.82 9.98
C SER A 330 -0.04 -8.26 8.77
N ILE A 331 0.50 -7.30 8.03
CA ILE A 331 1.33 -7.55 6.87
C ILE A 331 2.67 -6.83 6.95
N THR A 332 3.65 -7.42 6.29
CA THR A 332 4.87 -6.74 5.88
C THR A 332 4.84 -6.62 4.36
N ALA A 333 4.98 -5.41 3.85
CA ALA A 333 5.00 -5.15 2.42
C ALA A 333 6.20 -4.26 2.07
N GLY A 334 6.90 -4.61 1.00
CA GLY A 334 8.09 -3.88 0.59
C GLY A 334 8.31 -3.95 -0.91
N VAL A 335 8.73 -2.83 -1.48
CA VAL A 335 9.15 -2.74 -2.88
C VAL A 335 10.66 -2.90 -2.94
N TYR A 336 11.12 -3.66 -3.94
CA TYR A 336 12.53 -3.91 -4.25
C TYR A 336 12.82 -3.33 -5.63
N SER A 337 13.89 -2.55 -5.74
CA SER A 337 14.13 -1.74 -6.94
C SER A 337 15.63 -1.44 -7.12
N ALA A 338 16.04 -0.23 -7.54
CA ALA A 338 17.43 0.08 -7.91
C ALA A 338 18.51 -0.35 -6.88
N PRO A 339 18.34 -0.21 -5.55
CA PRO A 339 19.31 -0.74 -4.60
C PRO A 339 19.46 -2.27 -4.66
N THR A 340 18.34 -3.01 -4.68
CA THR A 340 18.33 -4.48 -4.70
C THR A 340 18.68 -5.06 -6.08
N TYR A 341 18.20 -4.43 -7.16
CA TYR A 341 18.39 -4.86 -8.54
C TYR A 341 19.52 -4.10 -9.26
N GLY A 342 20.27 -3.27 -8.55
CA GLY A 342 21.31 -2.43 -9.14
C GLY A 342 20.77 -1.45 -10.18
N THR A 343 21.58 -1.14 -11.19
CA THR A 343 21.26 -0.11 -12.19
C THR A 343 20.07 -0.42 -13.10
N THR A 344 19.51 -1.63 -13.03
CA THR A 344 18.33 -2.03 -13.80
C THR A 344 17.03 -1.87 -13.02
N GLY A 345 17.10 -1.63 -11.71
CA GLY A 345 15.91 -1.37 -10.90
C GLY A 345 15.37 0.04 -11.14
N ALA A 346 14.06 0.21 -10.95
CA ALA A 346 13.43 1.52 -11.03
C ALA A 346 13.82 2.43 -9.85
N GLY A 347 13.62 3.72 -10.00
CA GLY A 347 13.81 4.69 -8.92
C GLY A 347 12.50 5.31 -8.49
N ASP A 348 12.51 5.99 -7.34
CA ASP A 348 11.40 6.85 -6.89
C ASP A 348 10.03 6.15 -6.99
N LEU A 349 9.86 5.08 -6.22
CA LEU A 349 8.65 4.29 -6.17
C LEU A 349 7.84 4.63 -4.92
N GLN A 350 6.53 4.52 -5.05
CA GLN A 350 5.57 4.63 -3.96
C GLN A 350 4.78 3.33 -3.82
N LEU A 351 4.58 2.90 -2.57
CA LEU A 351 3.70 1.77 -2.23
C LEU A 351 2.39 2.29 -1.66
N GLN A 352 1.26 1.89 -2.23
CA GLN A 352 -0.06 2.22 -1.68
C GLN A 352 -0.80 0.94 -1.30
N LEU A 353 -1.56 1.00 -0.21
CA LEU A 353 -2.47 -0.07 0.22
C LEU A 353 -3.92 0.42 0.10
N LEU A 354 -4.72 -0.38 -0.61
CA LEU A 354 -6.10 -0.07 -0.97
C LEU A 354 -7.06 -1.14 -0.46
N ASP A 355 -8.26 -0.70 -0.10
CA ASP A 355 -9.37 -1.59 0.28
C ASP A 355 -10.12 -2.15 -0.96
N SER A 356 -11.14 -2.97 -0.72
CA SER A 356 -11.96 -3.56 -1.77
C SER A 356 -12.75 -2.55 -2.61
N ALA A 357 -12.94 -1.32 -2.11
CA ALA A 357 -13.58 -0.22 -2.82
C ALA A 357 -12.54 0.69 -3.53
N GLN A 358 -11.27 0.29 -3.56
CA GLN A 358 -10.16 1.04 -4.13
C GLN A 358 -9.87 2.37 -3.42
N ASN A 359 -10.26 2.51 -2.15
CA ASN A 359 -9.81 3.64 -1.35
C ASN A 359 -8.40 3.36 -0.83
N VAL A 360 -7.50 4.31 -1.04
CA VAL A 360 -6.16 4.29 -0.43
C VAL A 360 -6.30 4.57 1.05
N PHE A 361 -5.94 3.61 1.90
CA PHE A 361 -5.95 3.79 3.36
C PHE A 361 -4.55 3.91 3.95
N HIS A 362 -3.51 3.58 3.18
CA HIS A 362 -2.11 3.75 3.59
C HIS A 362 -1.22 4.00 2.38
N VAL A 363 -0.22 4.87 2.54
CA VAL A 363 0.78 5.20 1.53
C VAL A 363 2.14 5.19 2.21
N VAL A 364 3.10 4.52 1.58
CA VAL A 364 4.52 4.61 1.89
C VAL A 364 5.16 5.34 0.71
N PRO A 365 5.46 6.64 0.86
CA PRO A 365 5.89 7.51 -0.23
C PRO A 365 7.34 7.25 -0.67
#